data_AF-A0A9J7MB53-F1
#
_entry.id   AF-A0A9J7MB53-F1
#
_cell.length_a   1.000
_cell.length_b   1.000
_cell.length_c   1.000
_cell.angle_alpha   90.00
_cell.angle_beta   90.00
_cell.angle_gamma   90.00
#
_symmetry.space_group_name_H-M   'P 1'
#
loop_
_entity.id
_entity.type
_entity.pdbx_description
1 polymer ?
#
loop_
_entity_poly.entity_id
_entity_poly.type
_entity_poly.pdbx_seq_one_letter_code
_entity_poly.pdbx_strand_id
1 'polypeptide(L)'
;METGDQENPFKVEPTFQFWAPWIGPYTRGPACLNTEYLKKHPESLEDLQVDDCNTDLTEERLIDLLCEGKAQTIKQLCKATNVSHLGNKIDCIQRLQNKLQNPTVFNKVLSKIWGASGGLLVAACPHRVVYAAKFLLRGESPRDFVDILLSMQWQPTVTIADMPQIIAAHGNGRCPGMFQPHGGRLAEPTPQNIELVTSGNFRKELPCLEVGKATVTVTTSETTGAHPATGSTDKYCLFDWLHQNNSSQERELLRQASLVPQMRGWLDTQSAEQLFSSIGRSRYFLDQLQPQNHIFVVRLTWHLQNTAVNKEFATSIGKKYSKLLVNVGVDGKVTATTKARKDSMSWTELDTDPKQKYS
;
A
#
# COMPACT_ATOMS: atom_id res chain seq x y z
N MET A 1 41.91 30.83 -5.30
CA MET A 1 41.45 29.43 -5.50
C MET A 1 39.96 29.51 -5.69
N GLU A 2 39.52 29.61 -6.94
CA GLU A 2 38.12 29.44 -7.30
C GLU A 2 37.82 27.94 -7.23
N THR A 3 37.17 27.52 -6.16
CA THR A 3 36.54 26.20 -6.12
C THR A 3 35.30 26.28 -7.00
N GLY A 4 35.45 25.90 -8.28
CA GLY A 4 34.30 25.68 -9.14
C GLY A 4 33.40 24.64 -8.48
N ASP A 5 32.18 25.05 -8.14
CA ASP A 5 31.09 24.14 -7.83
C ASP A 5 30.90 23.23 -9.04
N GLN A 6 31.52 22.03 -9.00
CA GLN A 6 31.17 20.99 -9.94
C GLN A 6 29.72 20.62 -9.65
N GLU A 7 28.81 21.00 -10.56
CA GLU A 7 27.42 20.55 -10.51
C GLU A 7 27.39 19.03 -10.39
N ASN A 8 26.74 18.53 -9.33
CA ASN A 8 26.60 17.10 -9.09
C ASN A 8 25.89 16.46 -10.30
N PRO A 9 26.53 15.57 -11.08
CA PRO A 9 25.93 14.99 -12.27
C PRO A 9 24.77 14.03 -11.95
N PHE A 10 24.58 13.68 -10.67
CA PHE A 10 23.47 12.87 -10.17
C PHE A 10 22.38 13.71 -9.50
N LYS A 11 22.41 15.03 -9.65
CA LYS A 11 21.37 15.92 -9.10
C LYS A 11 20.05 15.66 -9.83
N VAL A 12 19.11 15.01 -9.15
CA VAL A 12 17.75 14.80 -9.66
C VAL A 12 16.84 15.88 -9.09
N GLU A 13 16.38 16.79 -9.93
CA GLU A 13 15.40 17.79 -9.49
C GLU A 13 14.05 17.12 -9.20
N PRO A 14 13.40 17.42 -8.05
CA PRO A 14 12.09 16.89 -7.74
C PRO A 14 11.06 17.37 -8.77
N THR A 15 10.60 16.47 -9.62
CA THR A 15 9.50 16.74 -10.56
C THR A 15 8.51 15.59 -10.54
N PHE A 16 7.28 15.83 -11.00
CA PHE A 16 6.28 14.77 -11.13
C PHE A 16 6.73 13.59 -12.02
N GLN A 17 7.72 13.80 -12.88
CA GLN A 17 8.24 12.78 -13.79
C GLN A 17 9.41 11.97 -13.19
N PHE A 18 10.24 12.59 -12.36
CA PHE A 18 11.42 11.96 -11.77
C PHE A 18 11.18 11.33 -10.40
N TRP A 19 9.91 11.21 -10.00
CA TRP A 19 9.49 10.81 -8.66
C TRP A 19 8.67 9.51 -8.70
N ALA A 20 9.21 8.47 -9.34
CA ALA A 20 8.52 7.19 -9.53
C ALA A 20 8.34 6.42 -8.19
N PRO A 21 7.29 5.59 -8.07
CA PRO A 21 7.17 4.69 -6.93
C PRO A 21 8.36 3.73 -6.87
N TRP A 22 8.78 3.39 -5.65
CA TRP A 22 9.67 2.28 -5.42
C TRP A 22 8.86 0.98 -5.33
N ILE A 23 9.14 0.01 -6.18
CA ILE A 23 8.59 -1.35 -6.11
C ILE A 23 9.74 -2.34 -5.87
N GLY A 24 9.55 -3.32 -5.00
CA GLY A 24 10.52 -4.39 -4.75
C GLY A 24 10.93 -5.10 -6.05
N PRO A 25 12.22 -5.47 -6.21
CA PRO A 25 12.73 -5.95 -7.50
C PRO A 25 12.04 -7.22 -8.02
N TYR A 26 11.53 -8.07 -7.13
CA TYR A 26 10.86 -9.34 -7.48
C TYR A 26 9.37 -9.20 -7.77
N THR A 27 8.79 -8.03 -7.52
CA THR A 27 7.36 -7.74 -7.77
C THR A 27 7.18 -6.60 -8.75
N ARG A 28 8.27 -5.96 -9.21
CA ARG A 28 8.24 -4.80 -10.10
C ARG A 28 7.96 -5.21 -11.54
N GLY A 29 7.00 -4.54 -12.16
CA GLY A 29 6.70 -4.68 -13.58
C GLY A 29 7.72 -3.97 -14.48
N PRO A 30 7.49 -3.99 -15.80
CA PRO A 30 8.40 -3.37 -16.77
C PRO A 30 8.44 -1.84 -16.67
N ALA A 31 7.39 -1.21 -16.12
CA ALA A 31 7.31 0.23 -15.94
C ALA A 31 6.85 0.58 -14.52
N CYS A 32 7.50 1.57 -13.90
CA CYS A 32 7.01 2.19 -12.67
C CYS A 32 6.23 3.46 -13.03
N LEU A 33 4.92 3.46 -12.79
CA LEU A 33 4.05 4.58 -13.12
C LEU A 33 4.06 5.64 -12.02
N ASN A 34 4.30 6.89 -12.42
CA ASN A 34 3.86 8.04 -11.63
C ASN A 34 3.02 8.95 -12.51
N THR A 35 1.71 8.98 -12.25
CA THR A 35 0.76 9.83 -12.96
C THR A 35 0.24 10.97 -12.09
N GLU A 36 0.98 11.34 -11.04
CA GLU A 36 0.56 12.39 -10.11
C GLU A 36 0.35 13.76 -10.77
N TYR A 37 1.05 14.06 -11.87
CA TYR A 37 0.82 15.26 -12.66
C TYR A 37 -0.60 15.32 -13.26
N LEU A 38 -1.23 14.16 -13.50
CA LEU A 38 -2.61 14.05 -13.99
C LEU A 38 -3.66 14.26 -12.90
N LYS A 39 -3.28 14.38 -11.63
CA LYS A 39 -4.21 14.83 -10.58
C LYS A 39 -4.58 16.28 -10.90
N LYS A 40 -5.67 16.50 -11.63
CA LYS A 40 -6.11 17.85 -12.00
C LYS A 40 -6.34 18.67 -10.73
N HIS A 41 -5.88 19.92 -10.72
CA HIS A 41 -6.49 20.90 -9.85
C HIS A 41 -7.86 21.19 -10.45
N PRO A 42 -8.97 20.98 -9.72
CA PRO A 42 -10.26 21.35 -10.26
C PRO A 42 -10.29 22.87 -10.43
N GLU A 43 -10.33 23.32 -11.68
CA GLU A 43 -10.48 24.75 -12.01
C GLU A 43 -11.96 25.16 -11.94
N SER A 44 -12.89 24.22 -12.15
CA SER A 44 -14.33 24.38 -11.95
C SER A 44 -15.02 23.09 -11.45
N LEU A 45 -16.31 23.18 -11.10
CA LEU A 45 -17.16 22.02 -10.74
C LEU A 45 -17.41 21.07 -11.92
N GLU A 46 -17.35 21.57 -13.14
CA GLU A 46 -17.56 20.77 -14.36
C GLU A 46 -16.36 19.84 -14.61
N ASP A 47 -15.16 20.24 -14.20
CA ASP A 47 -13.96 19.38 -14.22
C ASP A 47 -14.01 18.25 -13.17
N LEU A 48 -14.80 18.40 -12.11
CA LEU A 48 -15.06 17.36 -11.10
C LEU A 48 -16.10 16.34 -11.58
N GLN A 49 -16.83 16.63 -12.65
CA GLN A 49 -17.83 15.72 -13.25
C GLN A 49 -17.22 14.78 -14.29
N VAL A 50 -15.91 14.85 -14.55
CA VAL A 50 -15.25 14.01 -15.56
C VAL A 50 -14.56 12.82 -14.91
N ASP A 51 -15.27 11.68 -14.95
CA ASP A 51 -14.80 10.29 -15.01
C ASP A 51 -13.95 9.68 -13.87
N ASP A 52 -13.51 10.43 -12.86
CA ASP A 52 -12.93 9.82 -11.66
C ASP A 52 -14.05 9.46 -10.67
N CYS A 53 -14.60 8.27 -10.87
CA CYS A 53 -15.52 7.50 -10.01
C CYS A 53 -16.81 8.23 -9.59
N ASN A 54 -17.94 7.72 -10.12
CA ASN A 54 -19.31 8.01 -9.71
C ASN A 54 -19.54 7.70 -8.21
N THR A 55 -19.05 8.59 -7.37
CA THR A 55 -19.17 8.63 -5.91
C THR A 55 -19.52 10.07 -5.60
N ASP A 56 -20.80 10.33 -5.36
CA ASP A 56 -21.26 11.62 -4.86
C ASP A 56 -20.44 11.97 -3.62
N LEU A 57 -19.57 12.97 -3.74
CA LEU A 57 -18.73 13.43 -2.63
C LEU A 57 -19.64 14.21 -1.67
N THR A 58 -20.08 13.56 -0.59
CA THR A 58 -21.04 14.16 0.34
C THR A 58 -20.37 15.21 1.24
N GLU A 59 -21.16 16.19 1.71
CA GLU A 59 -20.74 17.19 2.71
C GLU A 59 -20.16 16.52 3.96
N GLU A 60 -20.73 15.38 4.36
CA GLU A 60 -20.29 14.53 5.47
C GLU A 60 -18.85 14.04 5.28
N ARG A 61 -18.50 13.54 4.09
CA ARG A 61 -17.14 13.06 3.82
C ARG A 61 -16.10 14.19 3.84
N LEU A 62 -16.49 15.39 3.42
CA LEU A 62 -15.62 16.57 3.52
C LEU A 62 -15.41 17.01 4.97
N ILE A 63 -16.43 16.85 5.81
CA ILE A 63 -16.37 17.13 7.25
C ILE A 63 -15.42 16.15 7.96
N ASP A 64 -15.47 14.86 7.63
CA ASP A 64 -14.54 13.87 8.18
C ASP A 64 -13.09 14.23 7.86
N LEU A 65 -12.82 14.61 6.61
CA LEU A 65 -11.48 15.04 6.18
C LEU A 65 -11.01 16.33 6.91
N LEU A 66 -11.92 17.27 7.19
CA LEU A 66 -11.62 18.46 7.99
C LEU A 66 -11.30 18.09 9.46
N CYS A 67 -12.02 17.12 10.01
CA CYS A 67 -11.80 16.58 11.35
C CYS A 67 -10.46 15.85 11.47
N GLU A 68 -10.00 15.19 10.42
CA GLU A 68 -8.69 14.51 10.37
C GLU A 68 -7.53 15.49 10.11
N GLY A 69 -7.79 16.61 9.43
CA GLY A 69 -6.78 17.60 9.02
C GLY A 69 -6.01 18.27 10.17
N LYS A 70 -4.75 18.64 9.94
CA LYS A 70 -3.92 19.35 10.94
C LYS A 70 -4.47 20.77 11.21
N ALA A 71 -4.44 21.22 12.47
CA ALA A 71 -4.96 22.53 12.88
C ALA A 71 -4.37 23.71 12.09
N GLN A 72 -3.08 23.64 11.73
CA GLN A 72 -2.42 24.67 10.92
C GLN A 72 -2.97 24.72 9.50
N THR A 73 -3.19 23.57 8.86
CA THR A 73 -3.82 23.44 7.55
C THR A 73 -5.24 23.98 7.57
N ILE A 74 -6.03 23.65 8.60
CA ILE A 74 -7.39 24.17 8.79
C ILE A 74 -7.40 25.69 8.94
N LYS A 75 -6.44 26.27 9.67
CA LYS A 75 -6.32 27.74 9.80
C LYS A 75 -5.93 28.41 8.48
N GLN A 76 -5.04 27.80 7.70
CA GLN A 76 -4.70 28.28 6.35
C GLN A 76 -5.91 28.20 5.41
N LEU A 77 -6.69 27.13 5.53
CA LEU A 77 -7.92 26.92 4.79
C LEU A 77 -8.97 28.01 5.11
N CYS A 78 -9.17 28.32 6.39
CA CYS A 78 -10.03 29.44 6.82
C CYS A 78 -9.59 30.76 6.18
N LYS A 79 -8.28 31.08 6.19
CA LYS A 79 -7.76 32.28 5.52
C LYS A 79 -8.07 32.29 4.03
N ALA A 80 -7.88 31.16 3.35
CA ALA A 80 -8.12 31.03 1.90
C ALA A 80 -9.61 31.11 1.52
N THR A 81 -10.51 30.73 2.43
CA THR A 81 -11.97 30.74 2.21
C THR A 81 -12.65 31.99 2.77
N ASN A 82 -11.86 32.96 3.23
CA ASN A 82 -12.32 34.18 3.88
C ASN A 82 -13.27 33.88 5.07
N VAL A 83 -12.89 32.87 5.84
CA VAL A 83 -13.48 32.47 7.12
C VAL A 83 -12.49 32.85 8.22
N SER A 84 -12.99 33.31 9.37
CA SER A 84 -12.10 33.63 10.49
C SER A 84 -11.27 32.40 10.87
N HIS A 85 -9.96 32.59 11.08
CA HIS A 85 -8.99 31.55 11.45
C HIS A 85 -8.58 31.63 12.93
N LEU A 86 -9.17 32.56 13.69
CA LEU A 86 -8.92 32.76 15.11
C LEU A 86 -9.65 31.69 15.92
N GLY A 87 -9.05 31.15 16.97
CA GLY A 87 -9.65 30.10 17.82
C GLY A 87 -9.01 28.72 17.66
N ASN A 88 -9.67 27.71 18.24
CA ASN A 88 -9.22 26.32 18.21
C ASN A 88 -9.62 25.62 16.90
N LYS A 89 -9.14 24.38 16.68
CA LYS A 89 -9.40 23.62 15.44
C LYS A 89 -10.90 23.37 15.22
N ILE A 90 -11.64 23.02 16.28
CA ILE A 90 -13.07 22.72 16.21
C ILE A 90 -13.86 23.98 15.84
N ASP A 91 -13.54 25.12 16.44
CA ASP A 91 -14.20 26.39 16.10
C ASP A 91 -13.99 26.76 14.63
N CYS A 92 -12.81 26.47 14.08
CA CYS A 92 -12.50 26.69 12.66
C CYS A 92 -13.29 25.74 11.76
N ILE A 93 -13.39 24.46 12.14
CA ILE A 93 -14.17 23.44 11.42
C ILE A 93 -15.65 23.80 11.41
N GLN A 94 -16.23 24.19 12.56
CA GLN A 94 -17.64 24.61 12.63
C GLN A 94 -17.94 25.81 11.73
N ARG A 95 -17.02 26.78 11.66
CA ARG A 95 -17.17 27.94 10.77
C ARG A 95 -17.02 27.56 9.30
N LEU A 96 -16.14 26.61 8.98
CA LEU A 96 -16.03 26.07 7.62
C LEU A 96 -17.32 25.35 7.26
N GLN A 97 -17.82 24.45 8.12
CA GLN A 97 -19.10 23.74 7.98
C GLN A 97 -20.27 24.68 7.68
N ASN A 98 -20.45 25.72 8.51
CA ASN A 98 -21.51 26.71 8.28
C ASN A 98 -21.38 27.45 6.94
N LYS A 99 -20.18 27.51 6.37
CA LYS A 99 -19.89 28.10 5.05
C LYS A 99 -19.88 27.08 3.90
N LEU A 100 -19.85 25.77 4.17
CA LEU A 100 -19.90 24.71 3.15
C LEU A 100 -21.24 24.68 2.41
N GLN A 101 -22.29 25.25 3.00
CA GLN A 101 -23.58 25.52 2.35
C GLN A 101 -23.46 26.43 1.10
N ASN A 102 -22.33 27.12 0.92
CA ASN A 102 -22.03 27.87 -0.29
C ASN A 102 -21.19 27.03 -1.26
N PRO A 103 -21.71 26.68 -2.45
CA PRO A 103 -21.01 25.86 -3.43
C PRO A 103 -19.63 26.41 -3.83
N THR A 104 -19.46 27.73 -3.86
CA THR A 104 -18.17 28.36 -4.21
C THR A 104 -17.12 28.18 -3.12
N VAL A 105 -17.54 28.22 -1.86
CA VAL A 105 -16.64 28.00 -0.71
C VAL A 105 -16.32 26.52 -0.56
N PHE A 106 -17.31 25.64 -0.77
CA PHE A 106 -17.12 24.20 -0.84
C PHE A 106 -16.02 23.82 -1.86
N ASN A 107 -16.08 24.36 -3.08
CA ASN A 107 -15.07 24.11 -4.12
C ASN A 107 -13.67 24.61 -3.74
N LYS A 108 -13.58 25.79 -3.10
CA LYS A 108 -12.32 26.34 -2.60
C LYS A 108 -11.74 25.52 -1.44
N VAL A 109 -12.60 24.99 -0.57
CA VAL A 109 -12.21 24.11 0.52
C VAL A 109 -11.69 22.79 -0.03
N LEU A 110 -12.45 22.16 -0.93
CA LEU A 110 -12.13 20.87 -1.54
C LEU A 110 -10.82 20.93 -2.34
N SER A 111 -10.65 21.93 -3.20
CA SER A 111 -9.41 22.14 -3.98
C SER A 111 -8.18 22.38 -3.11
N LYS A 112 -8.34 22.96 -1.92
CA LYS A 112 -7.25 23.23 -0.97
C LYS A 112 -6.97 22.04 -0.05
N ILE A 113 -7.96 21.23 0.32
CA ILE A 113 -7.77 19.99 1.08
C ILE A 113 -7.11 18.93 0.20
N TRP A 114 -7.59 18.73 -1.02
CA TRP A 114 -6.97 17.79 -1.98
C TRP A 114 -5.69 18.33 -2.62
N GLY A 115 -5.49 19.65 -2.61
CA GLY A 115 -4.23 20.30 -2.95
C GLY A 115 -3.26 20.48 -1.76
N ALA A 116 -3.60 20.04 -0.54
CA ALA A 116 -2.74 20.20 0.63
C ALA A 116 -1.66 19.11 0.67
N SER A 117 -0.42 19.56 0.47
CA SER A 117 0.90 18.97 0.76
C SER A 117 1.03 17.44 0.89
N GLY A 118 1.96 16.91 0.09
CA GLY A 118 2.41 15.52 -0.01
C GLY A 118 2.49 14.63 1.22
N GLY A 119 2.59 13.34 0.93
CA GLY A 119 2.51 12.22 1.86
C GLY A 119 3.25 10.99 1.37
N LEU A 120 2.93 9.84 1.95
CA LEU A 120 3.64 8.59 1.70
C LEU A 120 2.67 7.43 1.68
N LEU A 121 2.47 6.86 0.49
CA LEU A 121 1.70 5.64 0.32
C LEU A 121 2.65 4.44 0.39
N VAL A 122 2.28 3.41 1.14
CA VAL A 122 3.08 2.21 1.35
C VAL A 122 2.24 0.96 1.12
N ALA A 123 2.78 0.00 0.38
CA ALA A 123 2.23 -1.35 0.30
C ALA A 123 3.10 -2.31 1.12
N ALA A 124 2.47 -2.99 2.06
CA ALA A 124 3.11 -3.96 2.94
C ALA A 124 2.30 -5.26 3.00
N CYS A 125 2.99 -6.36 3.32
CA CYS A 125 2.31 -7.63 3.58
C CYS A 125 1.88 -7.72 5.06
N PRO A 126 1.03 -8.70 5.43
CA PRO A 126 0.60 -8.85 6.83
C PRO A 126 1.73 -9.08 7.84
N HIS A 127 2.92 -9.49 7.38
CA HIS A 127 4.10 -9.64 8.23
C HIS A 127 4.85 -8.31 8.49
N ARG A 128 4.36 -7.17 7.97
CA ARG A 128 4.99 -5.83 8.03
C ARG A 128 6.20 -5.65 7.10
N VAL A 129 6.34 -6.50 6.09
CA VAL A 129 7.35 -6.33 5.03
C VAL A 129 6.82 -5.35 3.98
N VAL A 130 7.50 -4.23 3.84
CA VAL A 130 7.19 -3.18 2.85
C VAL A 130 7.76 -3.58 1.49
N TYR A 131 6.90 -3.72 0.48
CA TYR A 131 7.31 -4.15 -0.87
C TYR A 131 7.03 -3.11 -1.96
N ALA A 132 6.28 -2.05 -1.66
CA ALA A 132 6.19 -0.88 -2.51
C ALA A 132 5.97 0.39 -1.70
N ALA A 133 6.41 1.54 -2.23
CA ALA A 133 6.14 2.84 -1.66
C ALA A 133 6.06 3.90 -2.75
N LYS A 134 5.15 4.85 -2.60
CA LYS A 134 5.02 6.02 -3.44
C LYS A 134 5.07 7.27 -2.58
N PHE A 135 6.06 8.11 -2.83
CA PHE A 135 6.18 9.42 -2.21
C PHE A 135 5.30 10.39 -3.01
N LEU A 136 4.43 11.12 -2.33
CA LEU A 136 3.38 11.91 -2.96
C LEU A 136 3.76 13.39 -2.89
N LEU A 137 3.66 14.10 -4.00
CA LEU A 137 3.83 15.55 -4.07
C LEU A 137 2.51 16.28 -3.78
N ARG A 138 1.38 15.66 -4.12
CA ARG A 138 0.01 16.11 -3.88
C ARG A 138 -0.66 15.20 -2.85
N GLY A 139 -1.89 15.55 -2.46
CA GLY A 139 -2.70 14.70 -1.59
C GLY A 139 -2.83 13.28 -2.15
N GLU A 140 -2.88 12.30 -1.25
CA GLU A 140 -3.13 10.90 -1.60
C GLU A 140 -4.49 10.75 -2.29
N SER A 141 -4.53 9.99 -3.38
CA SER A 141 -5.76 9.69 -4.09
C SER A 141 -5.76 8.25 -4.62
N PRO A 142 -6.92 7.71 -5.05
CA PRO A 142 -7.03 6.38 -5.65
C PRO A 142 -6.03 6.13 -6.78
N ARG A 143 -5.63 7.19 -7.48
CA ARG A 143 -4.59 7.18 -8.53
C ARG A 143 -3.26 6.66 -8.03
N ASP A 144 -2.88 6.97 -6.81
CA ASP A 144 -1.59 6.55 -6.24
C ASP A 144 -1.56 5.06 -5.96
N PHE A 145 -2.67 4.52 -5.45
CA PHE A 145 -2.86 3.08 -5.27
C PHE A 145 -2.79 2.35 -6.61
N VAL A 146 -3.54 2.84 -7.60
CA VAL A 146 -3.58 2.22 -8.95
C VAL A 146 -2.22 2.33 -9.65
N ASP A 147 -1.49 3.43 -9.49
CA ASP A 147 -0.12 3.55 -10.00
C ASP A 147 0.81 2.49 -9.38
N ILE A 148 0.74 2.24 -8.07
CA ILE A 148 1.51 1.18 -7.42
C ILE A 148 1.12 -0.19 -8.00
N LEU A 149 -0.17 -0.50 -8.10
CA LEU A 149 -0.66 -1.80 -8.57
C LEU A 149 -0.29 -2.08 -10.03
N LEU A 150 -0.42 -1.07 -10.91
CA LEU A 150 -0.02 -1.17 -12.32
C LEU A 150 1.51 -1.20 -12.50
N SER A 151 2.27 -0.74 -11.50
CA SER A 151 3.73 -0.85 -11.48
C SER A 151 4.22 -2.23 -11.03
N MET A 152 3.31 -3.11 -10.59
CA MET A 152 3.65 -4.49 -10.24
C MET A 152 3.63 -5.38 -11.46
N GLN A 153 4.51 -6.38 -11.47
CA GLN A 153 4.52 -7.41 -12.52
C GLN A 153 3.23 -8.23 -12.48
N TRP A 154 2.71 -8.47 -11.28
CA TRP A 154 1.49 -9.22 -11.05
C TRP A 154 0.65 -8.49 -9.99
N GLN A 155 -0.58 -8.12 -10.34
CA GLN A 155 -1.50 -7.51 -9.38
C GLN A 155 -1.90 -8.54 -8.30
N PRO A 156 -1.88 -8.17 -7.01
CA PRO A 156 -2.34 -9.04 -5.93
C PRO A 156 -3.79 -9.52 -6.13
N THR A 157 -4.04 -10.79 -5.79
CA THR A 157 -5.39 -11.39 -5.82
C THR A 157 -6.35 -10.71 -4.85
N VAL A 158 -5.84 -10.25 -3.70
CA VAL A 158 -6.60 -9.44 -2.74
C VAL A 158 -5.79 -8.20 -2.39
N THR A 159 -6.38 -7.04 -2.61
CA THR A 159 -5.85 -5.73 -2.17
C THR A 159 -6.69 -5.24 -1.01
N ILE A 160 -6.05 -4.88 0.11
CA ILE A 160 -6.69 -4.28 1.28
C ILE A 160 -6.40 -2.78 1.28
N ALA A 161 -7.43 -1.97 1.50
CA ALA A 161 -7.32 -0.52 1.59
C ALA A 161 -8.44 0.07 2.45
N ASP A 162 -8.30 1.35 2.80
CA ASP A 162 -9.32 2.09 3.57
C ASP A 162 -10.49 2.55 2.68
N MET A 163 -10.23 2.72 1.38
CA MET A 163 -11.19 3.19 0.37
C MET A 163 -11.22 2.28 -0.88
N PRO A 164 -11.41 0.96 -0.72
CA PRO A 164 -11.34 -0.03 -1.80
C PRO A 164 -12.37 0.21 -2.90
N GLN A 165 -13.53 0.79 -2.58
CA GLN A 165 -14.59 1.12 -3.52
C GLN A 165 -14.12 2.16 -4.54
N ILE A 166 -13.43 3.19 -4.08
CA ILE A 166 -12.94 4.29 -4.91
C ILE A 166 -11.72 3.82 -5.72
N ILE A 167 -10.83 3.04 -5.09
CA ILE A 167 -9.68 2.41 -5.76
C ILE A 167 -10.13 1.47 -6.86
N ALA A 168 -11.12 0.62 -6.60
CA ALA A 168 -11.61 -0.34 -7.58
C ALA A 168 -12.29 0.34 -8.78
N ALA A 169 -13.10 1.37 -8.52
CA ALA A 169 -13.73 2.17 -9.57
C ALA A 169 -12.67 2.88 -10.43
N HIS A 170 -11.72 3.59 -9.80
CA HIS A 170 -10.63 4.27 -10.50
C HIS A 170 -9.76 3.30 -11.29
N GLY A 171 -9.41 2.16 -10.70
CA GLY A 171 -8.60 1.12 -11.34
C GLY A 171 -9.28 0.55 -12.58
N ASN A 172 -10.56 0.20 -12.48
CA ASN A 172 -11.34 -0.30 -13.62
C ASN A 172 -11.57 0.77 -14.70
N GLY A 173 -11.67 2.04 -14.33
CA GLY A 173 -11.74 3.14 -15.30
C GLY A 173 -10.43 3.33 -16.08
N ARG A 174 -9.28 3.16 -15.41
CA ARG A 174 -7.96 3.26 -16.05
C ARG A 174 -7.55 2.02 -16.82
N CYS A 175 -7.93 0.85 -16.32
CA CYS A 175 -7.62 -0.45 -16.91
C CYS A 175 -8.85 -1.36 -16.74
N PRO A 176 -9.71 -1.47 -17.76
CA PRO A 176 -10.89 -2.32 -17.70
C PRO A 176 -10.55 -3.74 -17.25
N GLY A 177 -11.27 -4.25 -16.25
CA GLY A 177 -11.03 -5.58 -15.69
C GLY A 177 -9.91 -5.66 -14.64
N MET A 178 -9.31 -4.53 -14.23
CA MET A 178 -8.31 -4.50 -13.16
C MET A 178 -8.81 -5.13 -11.85
N PHE A 179 -10.07 -4.91 -11.50
CA PHE A 179 -10.73 -5.50 -10.35
C PHE A 179 -11.97 -6.27 -10.77
N GLN A 180 -11.86 -7.59 -10.77
CA GLN A 180 -12.87 -8.53 -11.22
C GLN A 180 -12.82 -9.80 -10.36
N PRO A 181 -13.94 -10.52 -10.17
CA PRO A 181 -15.28 -10.24 -10.66
C PRO A 181 -15.97 -9.07 -9.92
N HIS A 182 -17.09 -8.63 -10.45
CA HIS A 182 -18.02 -7.68 -9.82
C HIS A 182 -17.41 -6.35 -9.36
N GLY A 183 -16.37 -5.85 -10.03
CA GLY A 183 -15.66 -4.64 -9.60
C GLY A 183 -14.78 -4.85 -8.36
N GLY A 184 -14.30 -6.08 -8.14
CA GLY A 184 -13.46 -6.48 -7.00
C GLY A 184 -14.21 -6.78 -5.70
N ARG A 185 -15.54 -6.97 -5.77
CA ARG A 185 -16.37 -7.44 -4.65
C ARG A 185 -16.37 -8.96 -4.56
N LEU A 186 -16.67 -9.51 -3.38
CA LEU A 186 -16.69 -10.95 -3.13
C LEU A 186 -17.88 -11.66 -3.80
N ALA A 187 -18.97 -10.92 -4.08
CA ALA A 187 -20.13 -11.37 -4.82
C ALA A 187 -20.74 -10.23 -5.66
N GLU A 188 -21.70 -10.58 -6.51
CA GLU A 188 -22.51 -9.61 -7.23
C GLU A 188 -23.39 -8.80 -6.26
N PRO A 189 -23.54 -7.48 -6.44
CA PRO A 189 -24.33 -6.63 -5.55
C PRO A 189 -25.84 -6.75 -5.81
N THR A 190 -26.39 -7.96 -5.61
CA THR A 190 -27.83 -8.24 -5.67
C THR A 190 -28.47 -8.07 -4.29
N PRO A 191 -29.78 -7.74 -4.20
CA PRO A 191 -30.48 -7.67 -2.93
C PRO A 191 -30.35 -8.96 -2.09
N GLN A 192 -30.37 -10.12 -2.74
CA GLN A 192 -30.22 -11.42 -2.07
C GLN A 192 -28.83 -11.59 -1.43
N ASN A 193 -27.76 -11.22 -2.14
CA ASN A 193 -26.41 -11.32 -1.59
C ASN A 193 -26.20 -10.32 -0.44
N ILE A 194 -26.78 -9.12 -0.55
CA ILE A 194 -26.75 -8.12 0.51
C ILE A 194 -27.48 -8.65 1.75
N GLU A 195 -28.67 -9.24 1.59
CA GLU A 195 -29.43 -9.85 2.69
C GLU A 195 -28.66 -11.01 3.37
N LEU A 196 -27.98 -11.84 2.59
CA LEU A 196 -27.12 -12.91 3.13
C LEU A 196 -25.97 -12.36 3.98
N VAL A 197 -25.36 -11.24 3.57
CA VAL A 197 -24.31 -10.57 4.35
C VAL A 197 -24.89 -9.97 5.62
N THR A 198 -25.98 -9.21 5.52
CA THR A 198 -26.63 -8.55 6.66
C THR A 198 -27.16 -9.54 7.69
N SER A 199 -27.62 -10.72 7.26
CA SER A 199 -28.05 -11.81 8.15
C SER A 199 -26.90 -12.65 8.72
N GLY A 200 -25.64 -12.36 8.36
CA GLY A 200 -24.46 -13.08 8.83
C GLY A 200 -24.26 -14.48 8.22
N ASN A 201 -25.03 -14.81 7.17
CA ASN A 201 -25.04 -16.12 6.52
C ASN A 201 -24.18 -16.20 5.25
N PHE A 202 -23.51 -15.11 4.87
CA PHE A 202 -22.62 -15.07 3.71
C PHE A 202 -21.17 -15.33 4.09
N ARG A 203 -20.49 -16.20 3.32
CA ARG A 203 -19.04 -16.39 3.33
C ARG A 203 -18.53 -16.64 1.92
N LYS A 204 -17.37 -16.08 1.61
CA LYS A 204 -16.64 -16.32 0.37
C LYS A 204 -15.38 -17.12 0.65
N GLU A 205 -15.38 -18.38 0.24
CA GLU A 205 -14.18 -19.20 0.27
C GLU A 205 -13.22 -18.75 -0.84
N LEU A 206 -11.97 -18.49 -0.48
CA LEU A 206 -10.87 -18.26 -1.41
C LEU A 206 -9.79 -19.34 -1.21
N PRO A 207 -9.96 -20.55 -1.80
CA PRO A 207 -9.02 -21.67 -1.60
C PRO A 207 -7.58 -21.33 -2.03
N CYS A 208 -7.42 -20.37 -2.94
CA CYS A 208 -6.12 -19.90 -3.40
C CYS A 208 -5.30 -19.16 -2.32
N LEU A 209 -5.91 -18.84 -1.17
CA LEU A 209 -5.25 -18.25 0.01
C LEU A 209 -4.87 -19.31 1.06
N GLU A 210 -5.22 -20.59 0.87
CA GLU A 210 -4.86 -21.65 1.81
C GLU A 210 -3.35 -21.92 1.83
N VAL A 211 -2.80 -21.95 3.05
CA VAL A 211 -1.37 -22.20 3.31
C VAL A 211 -0.95 -23.56 2.76
N GLY A 212 0.11 -23.59 1.94
CA GLY A 212 0.70 -24.82 1.43
C GLY A 212 0.08 -25.36 0.14
N LYS A 213 -0.97 -24.73 -0.41
CA LYS A 213 -1.51 -25.01 -1.75
C LYS A 213 -1.11 -24.00 -2.83
N ALA A 214 -0.22 -23.05 -2.51
CA ALA A 214 0.52 -22.30 -3.53
C ALA A 214 1.49 -23.24 -4.22
N THR A 215 0.96 -24.18 -5.02
CA THR A 215 1.75 -24.94 -5.97
C THR A 215 2.23 -23.91 -6.97
N VAL A 216 3.49 -23.50 -6.83
CA VAL A 216 4.22 -22.74 -7.84
C VAL A 216 4.48 -23.70 -9.01
N THR A 217 3.41 -24.16 -9.66
CA THR A 217 3.47 -24.70 -11.00
C THR A 217 3.50 -23.47 -11.89
N VAL A 218 4.72 -22.95 -12.10
CA VAL A 218 4.99 -22.00 -13.18
C VAL A 218 4.80 -22.77 -14.49
N THR A 219 3.55 -22.90 -14.89
CA THR A 219 3.16 -22.93 -16.29
C THR A 219 2.43 -21.63 -16.54
N THR A 220 3.12 -20.51 -16.34
CA THR A 220 2.66 -19.22 -16.83
C THR A 220 2.69 -19.30 -18.35
N SER A 221 1.54 -19.50 -18.99
CA SER A 221 1.33 -18.64 -20.16
C SER A 221 1.13 -17.25 -19.60
N GLU A 222 1.93 -16.29 -20.05
CA GLU A 222 1.63 -14.84 -19.91
C GLU A 222 0.22 -14.48 -20.44
N THR A 223 -0.43 -15.44 -21.09
CA THR A 223 -1.68 -15.39 -21.82
C THR A 223 -2.95 -15.49 -20.95
N THR A 224 -2.88 -15.91 -19.67
CA THR A 224 -4.07 -16.11 -18.82
C THR A 224 -4.37 -14.98 -17.84
N GLY A 225 -3.40 -14.11 -17.53
CA GLY A 225 -3.56 -13.02 -16.54
C GLY A 225 -3.70 -13.49 -15.08
N ALA A 226 -3.50 -14.78 -14.80
CA ALA A 226 -3.58 -15.34 -13.44
C ALA A 226 -2.36 -14.97 -12.59
N HIS A 227 -2.55 -14.73 -11.28
CA HIS A 227 -1.43 -14.44 -10.38
C HIS A 227 -0.60 -15.70 -10.12
N PRO A 228 0.74 -15.67 -10.29
CA PRO A 228 1.58 -16.88 -10.32
C PRO A 228 1.60 -17.66 -8.99
N ALA A 229 1.38 -16.99 -7.86
CA ALA A 229 1.35 -17.66 -6.56
C ALA A 229 -0.01 -18.24 -6.19
N THR A 230 -1.11 -17.70 -6.72
CA THR A 230 -2.48 -18.09 -6.31
C THR A 230 -3.24 -18.80 -7.44
N GLY A 231 -2.73 -18.77 -8.67
CA GLY A 231 -3.41 -19.30 -9.86
C GLY A 231 -4.73 -18.58 -10.20
N SER A 232 -5.04 -17.49 -9.52
CA SER A 232 -6.35 -16.83 -9.61
C SER A 232 -6.29 -15.67 -10.60
N THR A 233 -7.28 -15.63 -11.50
CA THR A 233 -7.59 -14.49 -12.37
C THR A 233 -8.42 -13.42 -11.64
N ASP A 234 -9.03 -13.78 -10.51
CA ASP A 234 -9.79 -12.83 -9.69
C ASP A 234 -8.84 -11.86 -8.98
N LYS A 235 -9.34 -10.65 -8.77
CA LYS A 235 -8.66 -9.48 -8.23
C LYS A 235 -9.67 -8.69 -7.38
N TYR A 236 -9.64 -8.96 -6.08
CA TYR A 236 -10.53 -8.35 -5.09
C TYR A 236 -9.91 -7.09 -4.49
N CYS A 237 -10.74 -6.09 -4.19
CA CYS A 237 -10.36 -4.88 -3.45
C CYS A 237 -11.31 -4.72 -2.26
N LEU A 238 -10.78 -4.93 -1.05
CA LEU A 238 -11.54 -5.12 0.18
C LEU A 238 -11.15 -4.10 1.24
N PHE A 239 -12.05 -3.86 2.19
CA PHE A 239 -11.82 -2.94 3.30
C PHE A 239 -10.83 -3.54 4.30
N ASP A 240 -9.96 -2.68 4.82
CA ASP A 240 -9.31 -2.89 6.11
C ASP A 240 -10.37 -3.16 7.20
N TRP A 241 -10.08 -4.09 8.13
CA TRP A 241 -10.94 -4.40 9.29
C TRP A 241 -11.44 -3.17 10.04
N LEU A 242 -10.60 -2.16 10.23
CA LEU A 242 -10.97 -0.95 10.99
C LEU A 242 -11.89 -0.01 10.19
N HIS A 243 -11.92 -0.18 8.87
CA HIS A 243 -12.59 0.71 7.93
C HIS A 243 -13.78 0.05 7.21
N GLN A 244 -14.22 -1.13 7.66
CA GLN A 244 -15.34 -1.87 7.05
C GLN A 244 -16.68 -1.13 7.10
N ASN A 245 -16.81 -0.15 8.00
CA ASN A 245 -18.02 0.66 8.18
C ASN A 245 -17.92 2.04 7.50
N ASN A 246 -16.87 2.31 6.73
CA ASN A 246 -16.64 3.62 6.11
C ASN A 246 -17.55 3.92 4.92
N SER A 247 -18.42 2.99 4.50
CA SER A 247 -19.34 3.19 3.40
C SER A 247 -20.78 3.11 3.85
N SER A 248 -21.58 4.10 3.46
CA SER A 248 -23.03 4.13 3.61
C SER A 248 -23.77 3.31 2.56
N GLN A 249 -23.09 2.80 1.52
CA GLN A 249 -23.72 2.05 0.44
C GLN A 249 -23.76 0.55 0.74
N GLU A 250 -24.96 -0.04 0.77
CA GLU A 250 -25.16 -1.45 1.12
C GLU A 250 -24.38 -2.43 0.22
N ARG A 251 -24.21 -2.10 -1.06
CA ARG A 251 -23.42 -2.92 -1.99
C ARG A 251 -21.96 -3.09 -1.58
N GLU A 252 -21.43 -2.18 -0.76
CA GLU A 252 -20.05 -2.19 -0.30
C GLU A 252 -19.84 -3.12 0.90
N LEU A 253 -20.92 -3.63 1.51
CA LEU A 253 -20.86 -4.74 2.48
C LEU A 253 -20.15 -5.98 1.89
N LEU A 254 -20.24 -6.17 0.56
CA LEU A 254 -19.57 -7.25 -0.17
C LEU A 254 -18.05 -7.05 -0.34
N ARG A 255 -17.48 -5.97 0.19
CA ARG A 255 -16.03 -5.70 0.24
C ARG A 255 -15.43 -5.95 1.63
N GLN A 256 -16.20 -6.45 2.58
CA GLN A 256 -15.66 -6.72 3.91
C GLN A 256 -14.71 -7.92 3.87
N ALA A 257 -13.45 -7.72 4.27
CA ALA A 257 -12.48 -8.81 4.39
C ALA A 257 -12.91 -9.89 5.40
N SER A 258 -13.83 -9.54 6.32
CA SER A 258 -14.45 -10.44 7.28
C SER A 258 -15.21 -11.62 6.67
N LEU A 259 -15.69 -11.45 5.44
CA LEU A 259 -16.46 -12.45 4.71
C LEU A 259 -15.58 -13.56 4.12
N VAL A 260 -14.24 -13.44 4.19
CA VAL A 260 -13.29 -14.44 3.70
C VAL A 260 -12.66 -15.20 4.88
N PRO A 261 -13.07 -16.45 5.15
CA PRO A 261 -12.57 -17.20 6.31
C PRO A 261 -11.06 -17.42 6.29
N GLN A 262 -10.45 -17.60 5.11
CA GLN A 262 -9.01 -17.80 4.94
C GLN A 262 -8.17 -16.60 5.40
N MET A 263 -8.75 -15.40 5.46
CA MET A 263 -8.04 -14.19 5.88
C MET A 263 -8.08 -13.97 7.40
N ARG A 264 -8.91 -14.74 8.11
CA ARG A 264 -9.10 -14.59 9.55
C ARG A 264 -7.83 -14.99 10.30
N GLY A 265 -7.32 -14.07 11.13
CA GLY A 265 -6.06 -14.25 11.87
C GLY A 265 -4.79 -14.08 11.01
N TRP A 266 -4.93 -13.84 9.70
CA TRP A 266 -3.84 -13.55 8.79
C TRP A 266 -3.65 -12.05 8.57
N LEU A 267 -4.76 -11.34 8.39
CA LEU A 267 -4.73 -9.90 8.19
C LEU A 267 -4.61 -9.19 9.54
N ASP A 268 -3.43 -8.68 9.84
CA ASP A 268 -3.16 -7.78 10.95
C ASP A 268 -3.24 -6.32 10.47
N THR A 269 -4.31 -5.62 10.86
CA THR A 269 -4.54 -4.23 10.45
C THR A 269 -3.85 -3.23 11.37
N GLN A 270 -3.45 -3.64 12.58
CA GLN A 270 -2.60 -2.82 13.45
C GLN A 270 -1.16 -2.76 12.93
N SER A 271 -0.72 -3.77 12.18
CA SER A 271 0.60 -3.82 11.58
C SER A 271 0.91 -2.62 10.68
N ALA A 272 -0.08 -2.12 9.93
CA ALA A 272 0.06 -0.93 9.10
C ALA A 272 0.22 0.34 9.96
N GLU A 273 -0.61 0.49 11.00
CA GLU A 273 -0.50 1.61 11.94
C GLU A 273 0.86 1.63 12.67
N GLN A 274 1.35 0.47 13.11
CA GLN A 274 2.66 0.33 13.74
C GLN A 274 3.80 0.73 12.79
N LEU A 275 3.71 0.33 11.52
CA LEU A 275 4.65 0.72 10.48
C LEU A 275 4.70 2.25 10.35
N PHE A 276 3.55 2.92 10.23
CA PHE A 276 3.50 4.38 10.13
C PHE A 276 3.87 5.10 11.42
N SER A 277 3.55 4.53 12.59
CA SER A 277 3.93 5.06 13.90
C SER A 277 5.46 5.13 14.06
N SER A 278 6.18 4.10 13.59
CA SER A 278 7.64 4.07 13.63
C SER A 278 8.29 5.22 12.86
N ILE A 279 7.78 5.51 11.66
CA ILE A 279 8.22 6.65 10.81
C ILE A 279 7.77 7.97 11.43
N GLY A 280 6.55 8.00 11.99
CA GLY A 280 5.97 9.16 12.66
C GLY A 280 6.84 9.70 13.78
N ARG A 281 7.53 8.83 14.54
CA ARG A 281 8.49 9.25 15.59
C ARG A 281 9.66 10.06 15.05
N SER A 282 10.06 9.82 13.80
CA SER A 282 11.17 10.50 13.13
C SER A 282 10.70 11.63 12.21
N ARG A 283 9.39 11.89 12.15
CA ARG A 283 8.77 12.80 11.17
C ARG A 283 9.37 14.22 11.22
N TYR A 284 9.62 14.73 12.42
CA TYR A 284 10.25 16.06 12.59
C TYR A 284 11.60 16.16 11.86
N PHE A 285 12.44 15.13 11.97
CA PHE A 285 13.74 15.09 11.29
C PHE A 285 13.57 14.89 9.79
N LEU A 286 12.70 13.95 9.39
CA LEU A 286 12.45 13.63 7.98
C LEU A 286 11.90 14.83 7.20
N ASP A 287 11.07 15.66 7.82
CA ASP A 287 10.47 16.84 7.21
C ASP A 287 11.50 17.99 7.00
N GLN A 288 12.68 17.92 7.63
CA GLN A 288 13.77 18.89 7.43
C GLN A 288 14.79 18.47 6.37
N LEU A 289 14.70 17.25 5.86
CA LEU A 289 15.63 16.74 4.85
C LEU A 289 15.30 17.31 3.47
N GLN A 290 16.33 17.47 2.65
CA GLN A 290 16.15 17.67 1.22
C GLN A 290 15.37 16.48 0.63
N PRO A 291 14.54 16.68 -0.40
CA PRO A 291 13.63 15.65 -0.91
C PRO A 291 14.33 14.32 -1.27
N GLN A 292 15.52 14.39 -1.87
CA GLN A 292 16.34 13.20 -2.18
C GLN A 292 16.78 12.45 -0.92
N ASN A 293 17.25 13.18 0.10
CA ASN A 293 17.68 12.61 1.37
C ASN A 293 16.50 12.02 2.14
N HIS A 294 15.34 12.66 2.09
CA HIS A 294 14.10 12.14 2.66
C HIS A 294 13.77 10.76 2.07
N ILE A 295 13.71 10.66 0.73
CA ILE A 295 13.45 9.38 0.05
C ILE A 295 14.47 8.33 0.49
N PHE A 296 15.76 8.68 0.46
CA PHE A 296 16.83 7.75 0.79
C PHE A 296 16.71 7.21 2.21
N VAL A 297 16.54 8.09 3.21
CA VAL A 297 16.45 7.71 4.63
C VAL A 297 15.20 6.88 4.90
N VAL A 298 14.05 7.26 4.33
CA VAL A 298 12.80 6.48 4.47
C VAL A 298 12.96 5.09 3.84
N ARG A 299 13.55 4.99 2.64
CA ARG A 299 13.82 3.69 2.00
C ARG A 299 14.81 2.83 2.78
N LEU A 300 15.86 3.43 3.33
CA LEU A 300 16.81 2.75 4.21
C LEU A 300 16.09 2.21 5.46
N THR A 301 15.19 2.99 6.03
CA THR A 301 14.41 2.60 7.23
C THR A 301 13.59 1.34 6.94
N TRP A 302 12.87 1.29 5.83
CA TRP A 302 12.13 0.09 5.42
C TRP A 302 13.01 -1.09 5.08
N HIS A 303 14.17 -0.87 4.46
CA HIS A 303 15.11 -1.94 4.19
C HIS A 303 15.59 -2.60 5.49
N LEU A 304 15.96 -1.79 6.50
CA LEU A 304 16.37 -2.29 7.81
C LEU A 304 15.22 -2.99 8.54
N GLN A 305 14.01 -2.42 8.49
CA GLN A 305 12.82 -3.04 9.08
C GLN A 305 12.50 -4.39 8.43
N ASN A 306 12.45 -4.46 7.10
CA ASN A 306 12.20 -5.70 6.37
C ASN A 306 13.24 -6.78 6.73
N THR A 307 14.50 -6.39 6.85
CA THR A 307 15.59 -7.28 7.26
C THR A 307 15.37 -7.81 8.68
N ALA A 308 14.98 -6.94 9.62
CA ALA A 308 14.69 -7.33 10.99
C ALA A 308 13.49 -8.28 11.08
N VAL A 309 12.38 -7.95 10.42
CA VAL A 309 11.16 -8.77 10.35
C VAL A 309 11.46 -10.15 9.77
N ASN A 310 12.18 -10.22 8.65
CA ASN A 310 12.54 -11.50 8.03
C ASN A 310 13.43 -12.36 8.94
N LYS A 311 14.37 -11.74 9.65
CA LYS A 311 15.24 -12.43 10.62
C LYS A 311 14.45 -12.95 11.82
N GLU A 312 13.53 -12.16 12.36
CA GLU A 312 12.66 -12.56 13.45
C GLU A 312 11.78 -13.73 13.04
N PHE A 313 11.17 -13.66 11.85
CA PHE A 313 10.36 -14.73 11.27
C PHE A 313 11.16 -16.02 11.11
N ALA A 314 12.34 -15.96 10.47
CA ALA A 314 13.22 -17.12 10.29
C ALA A 314 13.62 -17.76 11.64
N THR A 315 13.91 -16.93 12.64
CA THR A 315 14.25 -17.38 14.00
C THR A 315 13.05 -18.06 14.68
N SER A 316 11.85 -17.50 14.56
CA SER A 316 10.63 -18.04 15.14
C SER A 316 10.27 -19.41 14.56
N ILE A 317 10.30 -19.53 13.22
CA ILE A 317 10.06 -20.80 12.54
C ILE A 317 11.17 -21.80 12.86
N GLY A 318 12.44 -21.39 12.88
CA GLY A 318 13.57 -22.25 13.25
C GLY A 318 13.49 -22.78 14.69
N LYS A 319 12.93 -22.01 15.63
CA LYS A 319 12.63 -22.48 16.99
C LYS A 319 11.49 -23.51 17.00
N LYS A 320 10.43 -23.25 16.24
CA LYS A 320 9.26 -24.15 16.14
C LYS A 320 9.63 -25.49 15.47
N TYR A 321 10.54 -25.46 14.50
CA TYR A 321 11.02 -26.61 13.75
C TYR A 321 12.53 -26.78 13.92
N SER A 322 12.95 -27.23 15.11
CA SER A 322 14.36 -27.29 15.53
C SER A 322 15.31 -28.06 14.60
N LYS A 323 14.77 -28.99 13.79
CA LYS A 323 15.51 -29.79 12.80
C LYS A 323 15.75 -29.09 11.47
N LEU A 324 15.10 -27.94 11.24
CA LEU A 324 15.21 -27.17 10.01
C LEU A 324 16.14 -25.97 10.20
N LEU A 325 16.96 -25.71 9.19
CA LEU A 325 17.60 -24.42 8.96
C LEU A 325 16.67 -23.64 8.03
N VAL A 326 16.13 -22.54 8.53
CA VAL A 326 15.13 -21.72 7.82
C VAL A 326 15.78 -20.42 7.40
N ASN A 327 15.68 -20.09 6.11
CA ASN A 327 16.17 -18.84 5.56
C ASN A 327 15.07 -18.16 4.73
N VAL A 328 14.96 -16.84 4.85
CA VAL A 328 14.10 -16.03 4.00
C VAL A 328 14.97 -15.45 2.89
N GLY A 329 14.73 -15.90 1.66
CA GLY A 329 15.42 -15.43 0.47
C GLY A 329 15.17 -13.95 0.21
N VAL A 330 16.00 -13.36 -0.64
CA VAL A 330 15.85 -11.96 -1.10
C VAL A 330 14.55 -11.73 -1.88
N ASP A 331 13.95 -12.79 -2.40
CA ASP A 331 12.64 -12.83 -3.06
C ASP A 331 11.47 -13.00 -2.07
N GLY A 332 11.77 -13.03 -0.76
CA GLY A 332 10.78 -13.24 0.29
C GLY A 332 10.33 -14.69 0.46
N LYS A 333 10.89 -15.64 -0.30
CA LYS A 333 10.54 -17.06 -0.18
C LYS A 333 11.26 -17.69 1.00
N VAL A 334 10.54 -18.54 1.73
CA VAL A 334 11.11 -19.31 2.83
C VAL A 334 11.70 -20.59 2.27
N THR A 335 13.00 -20.78 2.47
CA THR A 335 13.69 -22.03 2.21
C THR A 335 13.97 -22.73 3.54
N ALA A 336 13.71 -24.02 3.60
CA ALA A 336 13.98 -24.83 4.77
C ALA A 336 14.79 -26.05 4.35
N THR A 337 15.97 -26.22 4.94
CA THR A 337 16.81 -27.41 4.75
C THR A 337 16.93 -28.17 6.06
N THR A 338 17.09 -29.49 5.99
CA THR A 338 17.38 -30.28 7.19
C THR A 338 18.77 -29.92 7.70
N LYS A 339 18.90 -29.66 9.00
CA LYS A 339 20.22 -29.54 9.62
C LYS A 339 20.94 -30.87 9.42
N ALA A 340 22.11 -30.84 8.79
CA ALA A 340 22.95 -32.02 8.64
C ALA A 340 23.16 -32.65 10.02
N ARG A 341 22.94 -33.97 10.12
CA ARG A 341 23.32 -34.75 11.31
C ARG A 341 24.82 -34.57 11.48
N LYS A 342 25.26 -34.21 12.69
CA LYS A 342 26.68 -34.07 13.04
C LYS A 342 27.44 -35.41 13.07
N ASP A 343 26.80 -36.50 12.65
CA ASP A 343 27.28 -37.88 12.77
C ASP A 343 27.53 -38.48 11.38
N SER A 344 28.47 -37.92 10.62
CA SER A 344 29.19 -38.59 9.53
C SER A 344 30.39 -37.77 9.06
N MET A 345 31.31 -37.50 9.98
CA MET A 345 32.72 -37.33 9.61
C MET A 345 33.48 -38.48 10.28
N SER A 346 33.49 -39.63 9.62
CA SER A 346 34.57 -40.59 9.85
C SER A 346 35.82 -39.99 9.21
N TRP A 347 36.66 -39.36 10.03
CA TRP A 347 38.06 -39.16 9.67
C TRP A 347 38.74 -40.52 9.72
N THR A 348 38.60 -41.30 8.66
CA THR A 348 39.54 -42.37 8.34
C THR A 348 40.23 -41.96 7.04
N GLU A 349 41.55 -41.93 7.10
CA GLU A 349 42.51 -41.71 6.01
C GLU A 349 42.80 -40.25 5.62
N LEU A 350 43.44 -39.53 6.54
CA LEU A 350 44.57 -38.67 6.20
C LEU A 350 45.83 -39.31 6.79
N ASP A 351 46.25 -40.42 6.20
CA ASP A 351 47.61 -40.94 6.38
C ASP A 351 48.28 -40.95 5.01
N THR A 352 48.80 -39.79 4.62
CA THR A 352 49.84 -39.71 3.59
C THR A 352 50.97 -38.86 4.14
N ASP A 353 52.01 -39.58 4.56
CA ASP A 353 53.31 -39.13 5.04
C ASP A 353 53.93 -38.05 4.11
N PRO A 354 54.22 -36.83 4.60
CA PRO A 354 54.87 -35.80 3.83
C PRO A 354 56.40 -35.89 3.99
N LYS A 355 57.02 -37.00 3.58
CA LYS A 355 58.48 -37.11 3.46
C LYS A 355 58.93 -37.94 2.25
N GLN A 356 58.72 -37.41 1.05
CA GLN A 356 59.62 -37.70 -0.09
C GLN A 356 59.33 -36.76 -1.26
N LYS A 357 60.06 -35.64 -1.32
CA LYS A 357 60.33 -34.89 -2.56
C LYS A 357 61.44 -33.87 -2.32
N TYR A 358 62.65 -34.39 -2.12
CA TYR A 358 63.92 -33.73 -2.47
C TYR A 358 64.95 -34.83 -2.74
N SER A 359 65.03 -35.24 -4.00
CA SER A 359 66.18 -35.87 -4.65
C SER A 359 66.03 -35.69 -6.15
#